data_AF-A0A844Z2W6-F1
#
_entry.id   AF-A0A844Z2W6-F1
#
_cell.length_a   1.000
_cell.length_b   1.000
_cell.length_c   1.000
_cell.angle_alpha   90.00
_cell.angle_beta   90.00
_cell.angle_gamma   90.00
#
_symmetry.space_group_name_H-M   'P 1'
#
loop_
_entity.id
_entity.type
_entity.pdbx_description
1 polymer ?
#
loop_
_entity_poly.entity_id
_entity_poly.type
_entity_poly.pdbx_seq_one_letter_code
_entity_poly.pdbx_strand_id
1 'polypeptide(L)'
;MTALLAIRAFLGKLPWQAYAVLAAIGIVLIAYSKGYGDARDKYHRQMAELTASVEAAQEQARAAQIAVIEAEQARLDAVTKEADHAHEVTRVVVRDATDRFIADNGVRPNGQCVASGTDSAAADPGAGVSESLPAKAIVDTADVRACADLYAYSIAAREWALGLSVTE
;
A
#
# COMPACT_ATOMS: atom_id res chain seq x y z
N MET A 1 -31.64 -3.58 64.08
CA MET A 1 -32.11 -4.48 65.16
C MET A 1 -33.59 -4.84 65.06
N THR A 2 -34.47 -3.94 64.62
CA THR A 2 -35.93 -4.16 64.53
C THR A 2 -36.36 -5.23 63.51
N ALA A 3 -35.72 -5.30 62.33
CA ALA A 3 -36.04 -6.29 61.30
C ALA A 3 -35.77 -7.74 61.75
N LEU A 4 -34.66 -7.99 62.46
CA LEU A 4 -34.30 -9.32 62.97
C LEU A 4 -35.26 -9.80 64.08
N LEU A 5 -35.79 -8.88 64.89
CA LEU A 5 -36.78 -9.20 65.92
C LEU A 5 -38.16 -9.51 65.32
N ALA A 6 -38.56 -8.78 64.26
CA ALA A 6 -39.81 -9.04 63.53
C ALA A 6 -39.78 -10.41 62.82
N ILE A 7 -38.66 -10.76 62.20
CA ILE A 7 -38.45 -12.07 61.56
C ILE A 7 -38.54 -13.19 62.61
N ARG A 8 -37.90 -13.05 63.77
CA ARG A 8 -37.96 -14.05 64.85
C ARG A 8 -39.37 -14.27 65.41
N ALA A 9 -40.15 -13.19 65.58
CA ALA A 9 -41.52 -13.26 66.05
C ALA A 9 -42.49 -13.88 65.02
N PHE A 10 -42.22 -13.68 63.72
CA PHE A 10 -42.97 -14.28 62.63
C PHE A 10 -42.66 -15.78 62.50
N LEU A 11 -41.38 -16.16 62.56
CA LEU A 11 -40.96 -17.56 62.52
C LEU A 11 -41.57 -18.38 63.68
N GLY A 12 -41.57 -17.86 64.91
CA GLY A 12 -42.12 -18.59 66.07
C GLY A 12 -43.62 -18.91 66.01
N LYS A 13 -44.39 -18.33 65.06
CA LYS A 13 -45.83 -18.56 64.88
C LYS A 13 -46.15 -19.52 63.73
N LEU A 14 -45.15 -19.97 62.98
CA LEU A 14 -45.35 -20.84 61.84
C LEU A 14 -45.51 -22.31 62.29
N PRO A 15 -46.48 -23.05 61.74
CA PRO A 15 -46.59 -24.49 61.99
C PRO A 15 -45.32 -25.19 61.51
N TRP A 16 -44.93 -26.29 62.17
CA TRP A 16 -43.72 -27.05 61.84
C TRP A 16 -43.64 -27.46 60.36
N GLN A 17 -44.79 -27.62 59.68
CA GLN A 17 -44.90 -27.89 58.25
C GLN A 17 -44.30 -26.77 57.38
N ALA A 18 -44.43 -25.50 57.79
CA ALA A 18 -43.88 -24.38 57.03
C ALA A 18 -42.35 -24.31 57.13
N TYR A 19 -41.77 -24.74 58.25
CA TYR A 19 -40.32 -24.90 58.37
C TYR A 19 -39.79 -25.99 57.45
N ALA A 20 -40.51 -27.12 57.32
CA ALA A 20 -40.14 -28.18 56.40
C ALA A 20 -40.17 -27.71 54.92
N VAL A 21 -41.16 -26.92 54.54
CA VAL A 21 -41.25 -26.34 53.19
C VAL A 21 -40.11 -25.35 52.93
N LEU A 22 -39.80 -24.46 53.88
CA LEU A 22 -38.68 -23.52 53.72
C LEU A 22 -37.33 -24.22 53.65
N ALA A 23 -37.13 -25.28 54.44
CA ALA A 23 -35.92 -26.11 54.37
C ALA A 23 -35.79 -26.81 53.00
N ALA A 24 -36.89 -27.37 52.47
CA ALA A 24 -36.91 -27.99 51.15
C ALA A 24 -36.57 -26.97 50.04
N ILE A 25 -37.16 -25.78 50.09
CA ILE A 25 -36.85 -24.69 49.13
C ILE A 25 -35.38 -24.28 49.23
N GLY A 26 -34.84 -24.14 50.44
CA GLY A 26 -33.43 -23.81 50.66
C GLY A 26 -32.49 -24.84 50.06
N ILE A 27 -32.78 -26.14 50.23
CA ILE A 27 -31.99 -27.23 49.64
C ILE A 27 -32.02 -27.18 48.11
N VAL A 28 -33.18 -26.94 47.51
CA VAL A 28 -33.33 -26.82 46.05
C VAL A 28 -32.53 -25.64 45.50
N LEU A 29 -32.56 -24.48 46.16
CA LEU A 29 -31.80 -23.30 45.74
C LEU A 29 -30.28 -23.50 45.87
N ILE A 30 -29.82 -24.18 46.92
CA ILE A 30 -28.41 -24.52 47.09
C ILE A 30 -27.95 -25.50 46.00
N ALA A 31 -28.76 -26.51 45.67
CA ALA A 31 -28.45 -27.45 44.60
C ALA A 31 -28.42 -26.74 43.23
N TYR A 32 -29.39 -25.86 42.97
CA TYR A 32 -29.47 -25.08 41.72
C TYR A 32 -28.28 -24.12 41.56
N SER A 33 -27.93 -23.38 42.61
CA SER A 33 -26.80 -22.43 42.57
C SER A 33 -25.45 -23.11 42.39
N LYS A 34 -25.23 -24.29 43.01
CA LYS A 34 -24.02 -25.10 42.79
C LYS A 34 -23.94 -25.63 41.35
N GLY A 35 -25.03 -26.18 40.82
CA GLY A 35 -25.07 -26.67 39.44
C GLY A 35 -24.82 -25.56 38.41
N TYR A 36 -25.37 -24.37 38.64
CA TYR A 36 -25.15 -23.22 37.77
C TYR A 36 -23.71 -22.67 37.86
N GLY A 37 -23.12 -22.66 39.06
CA GLY A 37 -21.72 -22.28 39.26
C GLY A 37 -20.76 -23.20 38.51
N ASP A 38 -20.90 -24.52 38.67
CA ASP A 38 -20.05 -25.50 37.99
C ASP A 38 -20.16 -25.42 36.46
N ALA A 39 -21.37 -25.18 35.93
CA ALA A 39 -21.58 -25.01 34.49
C ALA A 39 -20.89 -23.74 33.97
N ARG A 40 -20.98 -22.64 34.71
CA ARG A 40 -20.35 -21.36 34.37
C ARG A 40 -18.83 -21.46 34.41
N ASP A 41 -18.28 -22.13 35.41
CA ASP A 41 -16.83 -22.31 35.54
C ASP A 41 -16.25 -23.18 34.42
N LYS A 42 -16.98 -24.24 34.01
CA LYS A 42 -16.59 -25.05 32.85
C LYS A 42 -16.57 -24.22 31.56
N TYR A 43 -17.59 -23.40 31.35
CA TYR A 43 -17.67 -22.51 30.19
C TYR A 43 -16.50 -21.52 30.15
N HIS A 44 -16.20 -20.87 31.29
CA HIS A 44 -15.08 -19.91 31.37
C HIS A 44 -13.72 -20.56 31.13
N ARG A 45 -13.50 -21.78 31.64
CA ARG A 45 -12.26 -22.51 31.36
C ARG A 45 -12.12 -22.85 29.88
N GLN A 46 -13.19 -23.33 29.24
CA GLN A 46 -13.18 -23.64 27.81
C GLN A 46 -12.92 -22.39 26.98
N MET A 47 -13.56 -21.26 27.31
CA MET A 47 -13.32 -20.00 26.62
C MET A 47 -11.87 -19.51 26.82
N ALA A 48 -11.32 -19.60 28.03
CA ALA A 48 -9.93 -19.22 28.28
C ALA A 48 -8.93 -20.07 27.48
N GLU A 49 -9.17 -21.38 27.39
CA GLU A 49 -8.34 -22.30 26.60
C GLU A 49 -8.44 -22.02 25.10
N LEU A 50 -9.65 -21.79 24.58
CA LEU A 50 -9.88 -21.37 23.19
C LEU A 50 -9.17 -20.06 22.88
N THR A 51 -9.32 -19.04 23.73
CA THR A 51 -8.66 -17.73 23.54
C THR A 51 -7.14 -17.90 23.52
N ALA A 52 -6.56 -18.63 24.48
CA ALA A 52 -5.13 -18.89 24.51
C ALA A 52 -4.64 -19.64 23.24
N SER A 53 -5.43 -20.60 22.75
CA SER A 53 -5.10 -21.35 21.53
C SER A 53 -5.12 -20.47 20.27
N VAL A 54 -6.08 -19.54 20.19
CA VAL A 54 -6.21 -18.61 19.05
C VAL A 54 -5.10 -17.57 19.07
N GLU A 55 -4.76 -17.03 20.24
CA GLU A 55 -3.65 -16.09 20.39
C GLU A 55 -2.33 -16.72 19.94
N ALA A 56 -2.02 -17.95 20.39
CA ALA A 56 -0.82 -18.67 19.98
C ALA A 56 -0.79 -18.96 18.46
N ALA A 57 -1.93 -19.35 17.88
CA ALA A 57 -2.03 -19.58 16.43
C ALA A 57 -1.89 -18.27 15.63
N GLN A 58 -2.42 -17.17 16.15
CA GLN A 58 -2.35 -15.86 15.52
C GLN A 58 -0.91 -15.30 15.54
N GLU A 59 -0.17 -15.49 16.63
CA GLU A 59 1.25 -15.10 16.70
C GLU A 59 2.10 -15.85 15.67
N GLN A 60 1.89 -17.16 15.53
CA GLN A 60 2.58 -17.97 14.52
C GLN A 60 2.21 -17.54 13.09
N ALA A 61 0.92 -17.31 12.83
CA ALA A 61 0.47 -16.83 11.53
C ALA A 61 1.02 -15.44 11.21
N ARG A 62 1.12 -14.55 12.19
CA ARG A 62 1.70 -13.21 12.01
C ARG A 62 3.19 -13.26 11.70
N ALA A 63 3.95 -14.10 12.42
CA ALA A 63 5.37 -14.31 12.15
C ALA A 63 5.60 -14.86 10.73
N ALA A 64 4.78 -15.82 10.30
CA ALA A 64 4.84 -16.37 8.94
C ALA A 64 4.50 -15.30 7.87
N GLN A 65 3.49 -14.47 8.12
CA GLN A 65 3.12 -13.39 7.19
C GLN A 65 4.22 -12.32 7.08
N ILE A 66 4.84 -11.93 8.19
CA ILE A 66 5.95 -10.97 8.19
C ILE A 66 7.11 -11.51 7.36
N ALA A 67 7.49 -12.78 7.55
CA ALA A 67 8.57 -13.40 6.78
C ALA A 67 8.28 -13.43 5.27
N VAL A 68 7.03 -13.67 4.87
CA VAL A 68 6.63 -13.64 3.44
C VAL A 68 6.70 -12.21 2.89
N ILE A 69 6.24 -11.21 3.64
CA ILE A 69 6.30 -9.81 3.22
C ILE A 69 7.74 -9.33 3.08
N GLU A 70 8.61 -9.65 4.05
CA GLU A 70 10.02 -9.29 4.02
C GLU A 70 10.75 -9.95 2.84
N ALA A 71 10.44 -11.22 2.55
CA ALA A 71 11.01 -11.93 1.40
C ALA A 71 10.57 -11.29 0.07
N GLU A 72 9.30 -10.91 -0.06
CA GLU A 72 8.81 -10.25 -1.28
C GLU A 72 9.37 -8.83 -1.42
N GLN A 73 9.50 -8.08 -0.32
CA GLN A 73 10.17 -6.78 -0.32
C GLN A 73 11.62 -6.89 -0.79
N ALA A 74 12.38 -7.86 -0.28
CA ALA A 74 13.75 -8.08 -0.71
C ALA A 74 13.85 -8.44 -2.21
N ARG A 75 12.88 -9.22 -2.72
CA ARG A 75 12.77 -9.54 -4.15
C ARG A 75 12.50 -8.29 -5.00
N LEU A 76 11.54 -7.47 -4.58
CA LEU A 76 11.20 -6.22 -5.26
C LEU A 76 12.37 -5.21 -5.22
N ASP A 77 13.07 -5.10 -4.09
CA ASP A 77 14.25 -4.25 -3.96
C ASP A 77 15.40 -4.69 -4.88
N ALA A 78 15.57 -5.99 -5.10
CA ALA A 78 16.57 -6.50 -6.04
C ALA A 78 16.20 -6.15 -7.49
N VAL A 79 14.94 -6.38 -7.87
CA VAL A 79 14.44 -6.09 -9.22
C VAL A 79 14.48 -4.60 -9.53
N THR A 80 14.13 -3.74 -8.58
CA THR A 80 14.18 -2.28 -8.76
C THR A 80 15.61 -1.78 -8.96
N LYS A 81 16.59 -2.27 -8.18
CA LYS A 81 18.01 -1.92 -8.36
C LYS A 81 18.55 -2.35 -9.72
N GLU A 82 18.17 -3.53 -10.19
CA GLU A 82 18.57 -4.01 -11.51
C GLU A 82 17.97 -3.14 -12.62
N ALA A 83 16.69 -2.79 -12.51
CA ALA A 83 16.01 -1.90 -13.45
C ALA A 83 16.63 -0.48 -13.46
N ASP A 84 16.93 0.08 -12.29
CA ASP A 84 17.58 1.40 -12.16
C ASP A 84 18.97 1.38 -12.80
N HIS A 85 19.74 0.31 -12.60
CA HIS A 85 21.05 0.18 -13.21
C HIS A 85 20.96 0.08 -14.74
N ALA A 86 20.06 -0.75 -15.26
CA ALA A 86 19.82 -0.89 -16.69
C ALA A 86 19.37 0.43 -17.33
N HIS A 87 18.52 1.20 -16.64
CA HIS A 87 18.07 2.51 -17.08
C HIS A 87 19.21 3.53 -17.14
N GLU A 88 20.08 3.57 -16.12
CA GLU A 88 21.22 4.50 -16.11
C GLU A 88 22.22 4.18 -17.23
N VAL A 89 22.52 2.88 -17.46
CA VAL A 89 23.36 2.46 -18.60
C VAL A 89 22.75 2.91 -19.93
N THR A 90 21.45 2.70 -20.11
CA THR A 90 20.74 3.09 -21.35
C THR A 90 20.79 4.61 -21.55
N ARG A 91 20.60 5.39 -20.48
CA ARG A 91 20.67 6.85 -20.52
C ARG A 91 22.05 7.35 -20.98
N VAL A 92 23.13 6.74 -20.49
CA VAL A 92 24.50 7.09 -20.93
C VAL A 92 24.67 6.77 -22.41
N VAL A 93 24.23 5.61 -22.87
CA VAL A 93 24.33 5.22 -24.29
C VAL A 93 23.56 6.17 -25.20
N VAL A 94 22.33 6.56 -24.83
CA VAL A 94 21.51 7.50 -25.60
C VAL A 94 22.19 8.87 -25.68
N ARG A 95 22.75 9.36 -24.58
CA ARG A 95 23.48 10.64 -24.56
C ARG A 95 24.72 10.61 -25.45
N ASP A 96 25.54 9.57 -25.33
CA ASP A 96 26.73 9.40 -26.17
C ASP A 96 26.38 9.32 -27.66
N ALA A 97 25.32 8.58 -28.01
CA ALA A 97 24.85 8.49 -29.40
C ALA A 97 24.32 9.83 -29.91
N THR A 98 23.61 10.58 -29.06
CA THR A 98 23.08 11.90 -29.38
C THR A 98 24.20 12.92 -29.58
N ASP A 99 25.22 12.88 -28.74
CA ASP A 99 26.38 13.78 -28.86
C ASP A 99 27.20 13.49 -30.12
N ARG A 100 27.37 12.20 -30.50
CA ARG A 100 27.95 11.83 -31.81
C ARG A 100 27.11 12.35 -32.97
N PHE A 101 25.78 12.18 -32.90
CA PHE A 101 24.87 12.69 -33.93
C PHE A 101 24.98 14.21 -34.08
N ILE A 102 25.04 14.96 -32.97
CA ILE A 102 25.24 16.41 -32.95
C ILE A 102 26.56 16.79 -33.64
N ALA A 103 27.65 16.08 -33.32
CA ALA A 103 28.97 16.32 -33.88
C ALA A 103 29.02 16.04 -35.39
N ASP A 104 28.49 14.89 -35.82
CA ASP A 104 28.53 14.45 -37.22
C ASP A 104 27.64 15.30 -38.13
N ASN A 105 26.54 15.84 -37.60
CA ASN A 105 25.56 16.62 -38.36
C ASN A 105 25.72 18.14 -38.19
N GLY A 106 26.73 18.57 -37.42
CA GLY A 106 27.06 19.99 -37.25
C GLY A 106 25.93 20.81 -36.62
N VAL A 107 25.17 20.21 -35.69
CA VAL A 107 24.13 20.88 -34.90
C VAL A 107 24.83 21.93 -34.03
N ARG A 108 24.52 23.21 -34.25
CA ARG A 108 25.21 24.31 -33.57
C ARG A 108 24.55 24.59 -32.21
N PRO A 109 25.31 24.70 -31.11
CA PRO A 109 24.78 25.20 -29.86
C PRO A 109 24.35 26.65 -30.06
N ASN A 110 23.12 26.98 -29.67
CA ASN A 110 22.57 28.30 -29.88
C ASN A 110 23.22 29.32 -28.93
N GLY A 111 24.39 29.85 -29.31
CA GLY A 111 25.06 30.96 -28.61
C GLY A 111 24.52 32.34 -29.01
N GLN A 112 23.58 32.40 -29.95
CA GLN A 112 23.03 33.65 -30.47
C GLN A 112 21.57 33.45 -30.86
N CYS A 113 20.67 33.59 -29.89
CA CYS A 113 19.47 34.37 -30.16
C CYS A 113 19.95 35.78 -30.56
N VAL A 114 20.30 35.96 -31.83
CA VAL A 114 20.31 37.29 -32.41
C VAL A 114 18.87 37.74 -32.26
N ALA A 115 18.63 38.68 -31.35
CA ALA A 115 17.38 39.40 -31.31
C ALA A 115 17.09 39.82 -32.74
N SER A 116 16.10 39.20 -33.38
CA SER A 116 15.59 39.62 -34.67
C SER A 116 14.80 40.91 -34.45
N GLY A 117 15.50 41.96 -34.04
CA GLY A 117 15.04 43.32 -34.16
C GLY A 117 15.10 43.66 -35.64
N THR A 118 13.93 43.69 -36.27
CA THR A 118 13.27 44.91 -36.75
C THR A 118 12.18 44.51 -37.75
N ASP A 119 10.95 44.89 -37.42
CA ASP A 119 9.84 45.25 -38.31
C ASP A 119 9.58 44.38 -39.55
N SER A 120 8.68 43.40 -39.40
CA SER A 120 7.89 42.92 -40.54
C SER A 120 6.60 43.73 -40.66
N ALA A 121 6.66 44.80 -41.47
CA ALA A 121 5.48 45.33 -42.12
C ALA A 121 4.89 44.25 -43.03
N ALA A 122 3.57 44.08 -42.97
CA ALA A 122 2.83 43.08 -43.74
C ALA A 122 3.12 43.20 -45.26
N ALA A 123 3.62 42.12 -45.86
CA ALA A 123 3.72 41.98 -47.31
C ALA A 123 3.29 40.57 -47.74
N ASP A 124 2.13 40.54 -48.42
CA ASP A 124 1.71 39.66 -49.52
C ASP A 124 1.68 38.11 -49.32
N PRO A 125 0.50 37.44 -49.43
CA PRO A 125 0.39 35.98 -49.32
C PRO A 125 0.81 35.20 -50.59
N GLY A 126 1.56 35.82 -51.51
CA GLY A 126 1.83 35.30 -52.85
C GLY A 126 3.27 34.88 -53.17
N ALA A 127 4.20 34.84 -52.20
CA ALA A 127 5.61 34.55 -52.47
C ALA A 127 6.01 33.13 -52.02
N GLY A 128 6.66 32.43 -52.95
CA GLY A 128 6.93 31.00 -52.91
C GLY A 128 7.62 30.47 -51.66
N VAL A 129 7.47 29.17 -51.46
CA VAL A 129 8.34 28.35 -50.60
C VAL A 129 9.79 28.71 -50.96
N SER A 130 10.45 29.46 -50.08
CA SER A 130 11.85 29.82 -50.26
C SER A 130 12.68 28.55 -50.36
N GLU A 131 13.30 28.41 -51.52
CA GLU A 131 14.27 27.39 -51.86
C GLU A 131 15.54 27.56 -51.02
N SER A 132 16.12 26.42 -50.65
CA SER A 132 17.23 26.21 -49.72
C SER A 132 16.90 26.41 -48.22
N LEU A 133 16.39 25.33 -47.61
CA LEU A 133 16.78 25.06 -46.23
C LEU A 133 18.32 25.01 -46.21
N PRO A 134 19.01 25.80 -45.37
CA PRO A 134 20.45 25.63 -45.21
C PRO A 134 20.70 24.16 -44.83
N ALA A 135 21.76 23.56 -45.37
CA ALA A 135 22.15 22.16 -45.08
C ALA A 135 22.47 21.90 -43.59
N LYS A 136 22.21 22.86 -42.71
CA LYS A 136 22.40 22.83 -41.27
C LYS A 136 21.07 23.25 -40.63
N ALA A 137 20.38 22.29 -40.03
CA ALA A 137 19.12 22.51 -39.36
C ALA A 137 19.30 23.57 -38.25
N ILE A 138 18.37 24.53 -38.16
CA ILE A 138 18.24 25.46 -37.03
C ILE A 138 17.57 24.68 -35.90
N VAL A 139 18.27 23.69 -35.36
CA VAL A 139 17.82 22.92 -34.19
C VAL A 139 18.91 23.08 -33.15
N ASP A 140 18.54 23.51 -31.95
CA ASP A 140 19.51 23.65 -30.89
C ASP A 140 19.95 22.26 -30.39
N THR A 141 21.20 22.17 -29.96
CA THR A 141 21.75 20.97 -29.32
C THR A 141 20.94 20.56 -28.08
N ALA A 142 20.35 21.52 -27.36
CA ALA A 142 19.46 21.23 -26.23
C ALA A 142 18.17 20.55 -26.70
N ASP A 143 17.57 21.01 -27.80
CA ASP A 143 16.35 20.43 -28.35
C ASP A 143 16.60 19.00 -28.85
N VAL A 144 17.74 18.76 -29.52
CA VAL A 144 18.11 17.40 -29.98
C VAL A 144 18.26 16.45 -28.79
N ARG A 145 18.93 16.87 -27.71
CA ARG A 145 19.06 16.06 -26.49
C ARG A 145 17.73 15.82 -25.80
N ALA A 146 16.90 16.85 -25.67
CA ALA A 146 15.57 16.72 -25.05
C ALA A 146 14.66 15.77 -25.85
N CYS A 147 14.69 15.85 -27.18
CA CYS A 147 13.93 14.96 -28.05
C CYS A 147 14.45 13.52 -27.97
N ALA A 148 15.77 13.32 -27.91
CA ALA A 148 16.36 12.00 -27.78
C ALA A 148 16.01 11.35 -26.43
N ASP A 149 16.10 12.10 -25.33
CA ASP A 149 15.70 11.64 -24.00
C ASP A 149 14.20 11.29 -23.95
N LEU A 150 13.34 12.14 -24.54
CA LEU A 150 11.89 11.89 -24.60
C LEU A 150 11.56 10.65 -25.44
N TYR A 151 12.23 10.48 -26.58
CA TYR A 151 12.04 9.32 -27.44
C TYR A 151 12.46 8.03 -26.72
N ALA A 152 13.65 8.01 -26.11
CA ALA A 152 14.13 6.87 -25.35
C ALA A 152 13.18 6.51 -24.20
N TYR A 153 12.68 7.50 -23.47
CA TYR A 153 11.65 7.30 -22.45
C TYR A 153 10.36 6.68 -23.01
N SER A 154 9.88 7.17 -24.16
CA SER A 154 8.65 6.67 -24.78
C SER A 154 8.75 5.21 -25.22
N ILE A 155 9.93 4.78 -25.71
CA ILE A 155 10.20 3.38 -26.06
C ILE A 155 10.24 2.52 -24.79
N ALA A 156 10.97 2.95 -23.76
CA ALA A 156 11.04 2.24 -22.49
C ALA A 156 9.66 2.07 -21.83
N ALA A 157 8.83 3.12 -21.84
CA ALA A 157 7.46 3.07 -21.32
C ALA A 157 6.58 2.09 -22.11
N ARG A 158 6.73 2.05 -23.44
CA ARG A 158 6.02 1.08 -24.30
C ARG A 158 6.46 -0.36 -24.02
N GLU A 159 7.76 -0.61 -23.92
CA GLU A 159 8.29 -1.95 -23.63
C GLU A 159 7.84 -2.45 -22.26
N TRP A 160 7.84 -1.56 -21.26
CA TRP A 160 7.27 -1.87 -19.94
C TRP A 160 5.79 -2.24 -20.03
N ALA A 161 4.98 -1.44 -20.75
CA ALA A 161 3.56 -1.72 -20.93
C ALA A 161 3.30 -3.04 -21.67
N LEU A 162 4.15 -3.40 -22.65
CA LEU A 162 4.08 -4.69 -23.33
C LEU A 162 4.53 -5.84 -22.41
N GLY A 163 5.55 -5.64 -21.57
CA GLY A 163 6.00 -6.62 -20.59
C GLY A 163 4.93 -6.98 -19.55
N LEU A 164 4.09 -6.02 -19.16
CA LEU A 164 2.93 -6.26 -18.28
C LEU A 164 1.85 -7.14 -18.92
N SER A 165 1.75 -7.15 -20.25
CA SER A 165 0.72 -7.93 -20.97
C SER A 165 1.06 -9.41 -21.17
N VAL A 166 2.26 -9.86 -20.75
CA VAL A 166 2.76 -11.23 -20.92
C VAL A 166 2.61 -12.08 -19.64
N THR A 167 2.21 -11.48 -18.52
CA THR A 167 2.03 -12.16 -17.23
C THR A 167 0.56 -12.52 -16.91
N GLU A 168 -0.16 -13.11 -17.87
CA GLU A 168 -1.43 -13.84 -17.62
C GLU A 168 -1.25 -15.35 -17.87
#